data_AF-A0AAD2UHS7-F1
#
_entry.id   AF-A0AAD2UHS7-F1
#
_cell.length_a   1.000
_cell.length_b   1.000
_cell.length_c   1.000
_cell.angle_alpha   90.00
_cell.angle_beta   90.00
_cell.angle_gamma   90.00
#
_symmetry.space_group_name_H-M   'P 1'
#
loop_
_entity.id
_entity.type
_entity.pdbx_description
1 polymer ?
#
loop_
_entity_poly.entity_id
_entity_poly.type
_entity_poly.pdbx_seq_one_letter_code
_entity_poly.pdbx_strand_id
1 'polypeptide(L)'
;MPLTSDIRSHSFNLGVEVVRARIVANGRGDITVGGETVSIVYDSTNGRFSSSGGNGGLLSELLLLGFNSGPRALGERMLSMLSDSGEAQSQESIQNKISQCKFSVCPERLQCPLEAIQCPITLEQPEKGIFVKNSDGSDVCTLFDAAAFSRL
;
A
#
# COMPACT_ATOMS: atom_id res chain seq x y z
N MET A 1 10.55 -6.85 -6.05
CA MET A 1 10.11 -5.70 -5.24
C MET A 1 8.59 -5.65 -5.31
N PRO A 2 7.88 -5.28 -4.23
CA PRO A 2 6.43 -5.12 -4.29
C PRO A 2 6.05 -3.93 -5.19
N LEU A 3 4.97 -4.08 -5.97
CA LEU A 3 4.52 -3.07 -6.95
C LEU A 3 4.33 -1.67 -6.34
N THR A 4 3.81 -1.61 -5.10
CA THR A 4 3.63 -0.35 -4.36
C THR A 4 4.95 0.34 -4.00
N SER A 5 6.02 -0.42 -3.79
CA SER A 5 7.36 0.14 -3.56
C SER A 5 7.99 0.66 -4.86
N ASP A 6 7.73 -0.01 -5.98
CA ASP A 6 8.20 0.42 -7.30
C ASP A 6 7.54 1.74 -7.72
N ILE A 7 6.22 1.89 -7.48
CA ILE A 7 5.48 3.14 -7.75
C ILE A 7 6.00 4.32 -6.89
N ARG A 8 6.46 4.06 -5.67
CA ARG A 8 7.04 5.08 -4.79
C ARG A 8 8.52 5.36 -5.07
N SER A 9 9.13 4.61 -5.97
CA SER A 9 10.57 4.67 -6.18
C SER A 9 11.00 5.94 -6.93
N HIS A 10 12.25 6.35 -6.69
CA HIS A 10 12.89 7.41 -7.47
C HIS A 10 12.94 7.05 -8.97
N SER A 11 13.16 5.77 -9.30
CA SER A 11 13.23 5.29 -10.67
C SER A 11 11.92 5.48 -11.43
N PHE A 12 10.77 5.26 -10.76
CA PHE A 12 9.46 5.54 -11.33
C PHE A 12 9.30 7.03 -11.68
N ASN A 13 9.62 7.91 -10.71
CA ASN A 13 9.53 9.35 -10.93
C ASN A 13 10.42 9.81 -12.09
N LEU A 14 11.65 9.33 -12.14
CA LEU A 14 12.60 9.65 -13.21
C LEU A 14 12.09 9.16 -14.58
N GLY A 15 11.52 7.95 -14.64
CA GLY A 15 10.98 7.39 -15.87
C GLY A 15 9.87 8.27 -16.47
N VAL A 16 8.93 8.71 -15.64
CA VAL A 16 7.83 9.59 -16.07
C VAL A 16 8.37 10.94 -16.57
N GLU A 17 9.33 11.54 -15.87
CA GLU A 17 9.95 12.81 -16.29
C GLU A 17 10.71 12.69 -17.61
N VAL A 18 11.43 11.58 -17.82
CA VAL A 18 12.14 11.32 -19.08
C VAL A 18 11.16 11.21 -20.25
N VAL A 19 10.05 10.48 -20.06
CA VAL A 19 9.00 10.37 -21.10
C VAL A 19 8.37 11.74 -21.36
N ARG A 20 8.04 12.48 -20.31
CA ARG A 20 7.48 13.84 -20.40
C ARG A 20 8.40 14.76 -21.21
N ALA A 21 9.69 14.81 -20.88
CA ALA A 21 10.69 15.63 -21.58
C ALA A 21 10.80 15.25 -23.07
N ARG A 22 10.72 13.95 -23.40
CA ARG A 22 10.78 13.49 -24.78
C ARG A 22 9.56 13.92 -25.60
N ILE A 23 8.36 13.94 -25.00
CA ILE A 23 7.15 14.44 -25.67
C ILE A 23 7.22 15.95 -25.86
N VAL A 24 7.71 16.70 -24.87
CA VAL A 24 7.94 18.15 -25.00
C VAL A 24 8.86 18.45 -26.18
N ALA A 25 9.95 17.70 -26.33
CA ALA A 25 10.91 17.90 -27.41
C ALA A 25 10.32 17.62 -28.80
N ASN A 26 9.37 16.69 -28.91
CA ASN A 26 8.78 16.27 -30.19
C ASN A 26 7.40 16.90 -30.46
N GLY A 27 6.81 17.59 -29.49
CA GLY A 27 5.44 18.10 -29.52
C GLY A 27 4.35 17.01 -29.40
N ARG A 28 4.68 15.73 -29.62
CA ARG A 28 3.77 14.58 -29.54
C ARG A 28 4.50 13.28 -29.22
N GLY A 29 3.76 12.29 -28.75
CA GLY A 29 4.25 10.92 -28.59
C GLY A 29 3.13 9.91 -28.37
N ASP A 30 3.31 8.71 -28.90
CA ASP A 30 2.39 7.59 -28.73
C ASP A 30 2.90 6.67 -27.62
N ILE A 31 2.03 6.29 -26.69
CA ILE A 31 2.35 5.41 -25.57
C ILE A 31 1.42 4.20 -25.62
N THR A 32 2.00 3.01 -25.70
CA THR A 32 1.26 1.74 -25.71
C THR A 32 1.48 0.97 -24.42
N VAL A 33 0.40 0.64 -23.71
CA VAL A 33 0.42 -0.18 -22.49
C VAL A 33 -0.71 -1.20 -22.59
N GLY A 34 -0.41 -2.49 -22.40
CA GLY A 34 -1.44 -3.55 -22.40
C GLY A 34 -2.24 -3.67 -23.71
N GLY A 35 -1.69 -3.20 -24.84
CA GLY A 35 -2.38 -3.16 -26.13
C GLY A 35 -3.23 -1.90 -26.37
N GLU A 36 -3.44 -1.06 -25.36
CA GLU A 36 -4.06 0.26 -25.51
C GLU A 36 -2.98 1.28 -25.89
N THR A 37 -3.22 2.07 -26.94
CA THR A 37 -2.30 3.13 -27.38
C THR A 37 -2.96 4.50 -27.19
N VAL A 38 -2.26 5.41 -26.52
CA VAL A 38 -2.69 6.80 -26.31
C VAL A 38 -1.70 7.73 -26.99
N SER A 39 -2.19 8.56 -27.91
CA SER A 39 -1.41 9.67 -28.47
C SER A 39 -1.51 10.89 -27.56
N ILE A 40 -0.36 11.39 -27.13
CA ILE A 40 -0.22 12.56 -26.27
C ILE A 40 0.36 13.70 -27.09
N VAL A 41 -0.21 14.89 -26.93
CA VAL A 41 0.22 16.13 -27.57
C VAL A 41 0.62 17.12 -26.48
N TYR A 42 1.74 17.81 -26.68
CA TYR A 42 2.20 18.90 -25.84
C TYR A 42 1.88 20.24 -26.49
N ASP A 43 1.17 21.10 -25.77
CA ASP A 43 0.87 22.45 -26.17
C ASP A 43 1.86 23.42 -25.50
N SER A 44 2.77 23.96 -26.29
CA SER A 44 3.79 24.91 -25.82
C SER A 44 3.21 26.26 -25.40
N THR A 45 1.98 26.59 -25.78
CA THR A 45 1.36 27.89 -25.46
C THR A 45 0.92 27.96 -24.00
N ASN A 46 0.44 26.85 -23.45
CA ASN A 46 -0.04 26.74 -22.07
C ASN A 46 0.77 25.76 -21.22
N GLY A 47 1.75 25.07 -21.81
CA GLY A 47 2.63 24.13 -21.13
C GLY A 47 1.94 22.84 -20.69
N ARG A 48 0.83 22.47 -21.34
CA ARG A 48 0.01 21.30 -20.96
C ARG A 48 0.03 20.18 -21.97
N PHE A 49 -0.26 18.99 -21.46
CA PHE A 49 -0.44 17.78 -22.25
C PHE A 49 -1.93 17.49 -22.42
N SER A 50 -2.30 17.07 -23.62
CA SER A 50 -3.63 16.56 -23.96
C SER A 50 -3.51 15.22 -24.69
N SER A 51 -4.58 14.45 -24.72
CA SER A 51 -4.66 13.23 -25.52
C SER A 51 -5.40 13.53 -26.83
N SER A 52 -4.94 12.92 -27.92
CA SER A 52 -5.61 12.97 -29.23
C SER A 52 -6.01 11.57 -29.66
N GLY A 53 -7.24 11.36 -30.13
CA GLY A 53 -7.60 10.13 -30.85
C GLY A 53 -7.85 8.87 -29.99
N GLY A 54 -8.22 9.01 -28.71
CA GLY A 54 -8.69 7.90 -27.88
C GLY A 54 -9.98 8.26 -27.15
N ASN A 55 -10.84 7.26 -26.90
CA ASN A 55 -11.86 7.40 -25.86
C ASN A 55 -11.12 7.72 -24.56
N GLY A 56 -11.57 8.71 -23.78
CA GLY A 56 -10.96 9.14 -22.51
C GLY A 56 -10.96 8.05 -21.44
N GLY A 57 -10.24 6.97 -21.69
CA GLY A 57 -10.12 5.80 -20.84
C GLY A 57 -9.06 5.98 -19.78
N LEU A 58 -9.02 5.04 -18.84
CA LEU A 58 -8.20 5.11 -17.65
C LEU A 58 -6.71 5.37 -17.96
N LEU A 59 -6.14 4.72 -18.99
CA LEU A 59 -4.73 4.94 -19.36
C LEU A 59 -4.47 6.39 -19.75
N SER A 60 -5.37 6.99 -20.55
CA SER A 60 -5.26 8.39 -20.94
C SER A 60 -5.35 9.34 -19.75
N GLU A 61 -6.27 9.09 -18.81
CA GLU A 61 -6.42 9.90 -17.59
C GLU A 61 -5.15 9.85 -16.72
N LEU A 62 -4.59 8.66 -16.52
CA LEU A 62 -3.38 8.48 -15.72
C LEU A 62 -2.17 9.16 -16.36
N LEU A 63 -1.97 8.99 -17.66
CA LEU A 63 -0.87 9.65 -18.38
C LEU A 63 -0.99 11.18 -18.30
N LEU A 64 -2.20 11.72 -18.49
CA LEU A 64 -2.43 13.16 -18.39
C LEU A 64 -2.24 13.69 -16.97
N LEU A 65 -2.64 12.93 -15.94
CA LEU A 65 -2.36 13.26 -14.55
C LEU A 65 -0.85 13.30 -14.28
N GLY A 66 -0.10 12.29 -14.71
CA GLY A 66 1.34 12.25 -14.52
C GLY A 66 2.08 13.38 -15.23
N PHE A 67 1.69 13.72 -16.46
CA PHE A 67 2.38 14.74 -17.24
C PHE A 67 2.01 16.18 -16.85
N ASN A 68 0.77 16.43 -16.42
CA ASN A 68 0.33 17.77 -16.04
C ASN A 68 0.49 18.06 -14.54
N SER A 69 0.43 17.05 -13.67
CA SER A 69 0.48 17.19 -12.21
C SER A 69 1.71 16.54 -11.57
N GLY A 70 2.54 15.87 -12.37
CA GLY A 70 3.80 15.28 -11.96
C GLY A 70 3.71 13.81 -11.55
N PRO A 71 4.86 13.12 -11.48
CA PRO A 71 4.92 11.68 -11.23
C PRO A 71 4.41 11.28 -9.85
N ARG A 72 4.52 12.17 -8.86
CA ARG A 72 3.98 11.94 -7.52
C ARG A 72 2.45 11.84 -7.54
N ALA A 73 1.76 12.74 -8.24
CA ALA A 73 0.31 12.73 -8.35
C ALA A 73 -0.19 11.46 -9.06
N LEU A 74 0.53 11.03 -10.12
CA LEU A 74 0.28 9.76 -10.78
C LEU A 74 0.49 8.57 -9.84
N GLY A 75 1.61 8.53 -9.11
CA GLY A 75 1.90 7.47 -8.16
C GLY A 75 0.84 7.37 -7.06
N GLU A 76 0.41 8.48 -6.47
CA GLU A 76 -0.65 8.52 -5.47
C GLU A 76 -1.99 8.00 -6.04
N ARG A 77 -2.35 8.36 -7.28
CA ARG A 77 -3.55 7.84 -7.95
C ARG A 77 -3.46 6.34 -8.22
N MET A 78 -2.32 5.85 -8.71
CA MET A 78 -2.08 4.42 -8.93
C MET A 78 -2.19 3.63 -7.62
N LEU A 79 -1.61 4.14 -6.55
CA LEU A 79 -1.71 3.52 -5.22
C LEU A 79 -3.14 3.55 -4.67
N SER A 80 -3.89 4.62 -4.90
CA SER A 80 -5.30 4.71 -4.51
C SER A 80 -6.13 3.63 -5.21
N MET A 81 -5.94 3.44 -6.52
CA MET A 81 -6.66 2.41 -7.26
C MET A 81 -6.29 0.99 -6.79
N LEU A 82 -5.02 0.76 -6.46
CA LEU A 82 -4.58 -0.51 -5.87
C LEU A 82 -5.16 -0.75 -4.46
N SER A 83 -5.48 0.34 -3.75
CA SER A 83 -6.09 0.28 -2.42
C SER A 83 -7.60 0.03 -2.50
N ASP A 84 -8.27 0.62 -3.50
CA ASP A 84 -9.70 0.43 -3.77
C ASP A 84 -10.01 -0.92 -4.44
N SER A 85 -9.02 -1.54 -5.09
CA SER A 85 -9.16 -2.84 -5.77
C SER A 85 -8.90 -4.04 -4.86
N GLY A 86 -9.32 -4.02 -3.59
CA GLY A 86 -9.45 -5.23 -2.73
C GLY A 86 -8.25 -6.18 -2.63
N GLU A 87 -7.07 -5.82 -3.11
CA GLU A 87 -5.88 -6.67 -3.15
C GLU A 87 -4.85 -6.11 -2.19
N ALA A 88 -4.94 -6.65 -0.98
CA ALA A 88 -3.82 -6.85 -0.08
C ALA A 88 -2.52 -7.14 -0.85
N GLN A 89 -1.53 -6.26 -0.72
CA GLN A 89 -0.14 -6.64 -0.97
C GLN A 89 0.74 -6.23 0.22
N SER A 90 1.09 -7.25 1.01
CA SER A 90 2.23 -7.37 1.94
C SER A 90 2.09 -6.97 3.41
N GLN A 91 0.89 -6.73 3.91
CA GLN A 91 0.59 -7.08 5.30
C GLN A 91 -0.42 -8.20 5.25
N GLU A 92 -0.02 -9.42 5.61
CA GLU A 92 -0.98 -10.33 6.22
C GLU A 92 -1.70 -9.49 7.28
N SER A 93 -2.97 -9.16 7.04
CA SER A 93 -3.70 -8.18 7.85
C SER A 93 -3.41 -8.48 9.32
N ILE A 94 -3.09 -7.47 10.13
CA ILE A 94 -2.80 -7.68 11.55
C ILE A 94 -3.93 -8.53 12.18
N GLN A 95 -5.16 -8.36 11.70
CA GLN A 95 -6.32 -9.18 12.06
C GLN A 95 -6.21 -10.65 11.64
N ASN A 96 -5.67 -10.95 10.45
CA ASN A 96 -5.37 -12.32 10.03
C ASN A 96 -4.29 -12.96 10.92
N LYS A 97 -3.20 -12.24 11.20
CA LYS A 97 -2.15 -12.72 12.12
C LYS A 97 -2.70 -12.96 13.53
N ILE A 98 -3.47 -12.03 14.08
CA ILE A 98 -4.16 -12.21 15.38
C ILE A 98 -5.04 -13.46 15.33
N SER A 99 -5.80 -13.65 14.25
CA SER A 99 -6.68 -14.82 14.11
C SER A 99 -5.93 -16.15 14.01
N GLN A 100 -4.76 -16.17 13.38
CA GLN A 100 -3.90 -17.37 13.27
C GLN A 100 -3.11 -17.65 14.55
N CYS A 101 -2.63 -16.60 15.23
CA CYS A 101 -1.80 -16.72 16.42
C CYS A 101 -2.59 -16.86 17.72
N LYS A 102 -3.92 -16.61 17.72
CA LYS A 102 -4.74 -16.77 18.93
C LYS A 102 -4.81 -18.22 19.36
N PHE A 103 -4.76 -18.46 20.66
CA PHE A 103 -4.87 -19.77 21.26
C PHE A 103 -5.72 -19.72 22.53
N SER A 104 -6.26 -20.89 22.93
CA SER A 104 -6.98 -21.02 24.19
C SER A 104 -5.99 -20.97 25.36
N VAL A 105 -6.17 -20.03 26.28
CA VAL A 105 -5.25 -19.85 27.42
C VAL A 105 -5.67 -20.78 28.54
N CYS A 106 -4.77 -21.69 28.91
CA CYS A 106 -4.96 -22.64 30.01
C CYS A 106 -3.79 -22.49 30.99
N PRO A 107 -3.97 -21.84 32.15
CA PRO A 107 -2.89 -21.56 33.12
C PRO A 107 -2.11 -22.81 33.53
N GLU A 108 -2.86 -23.88 33.78
CA GLU A 108 -2.35 -25.19 34.20
C GLU A 108 -1.40 -25.82 33.17
N ARG A 109 -1.63 -25.54 31.88
CA ARG A 109 -0.80 -26.04 30.77
C ARG A 109 0.38 -25.13 30.47
N LEU A 110 0.24 -23.83 30.74
CA LEU A 110 1.29 -22.83 30.50
C LEU A 110 2.35 -22.81 31.60
N GLN A 111 2.05 -23.35 32.79
CA GLN A 111 2.95 -23.38 33.95
C GLN A 111 3.51 -21.99 34.30
N CYS A 112 2.71 -20.94 34.07
CA CYS A 112 3.05 -19.55 34.36
C CYS A 112 2.37 -19.08 35.65
N PRO A 113 2.97 -18.15 36.40
CA PRO A 113 2.27 -17.48 37.50
C PRO A 113 1.09 -16.66 36.97
N LEU A 114 0.04 -16.50 37.79
CA LEU A 114 -1.19 -15.78 37.43
C LEU A 114 -0.94 -14.36 36.91
N GLU A 115 0.05 -13.68 37.47
CA GLU A 115 0.47 -12.33 37.08
C GLU A 115 1.03 -12.28 35.65
N ALA A 116 1.67 -13.35 35.17
CA ALA A 116 2.26 -13.42 33.84
C ALA A 116 1.25 -13.76 32.73
N ILE A 117 0.03 -14.15 33.11
CA ILE A 117 -1.05 -14.50 32.19
C ILE A 117 -2.23 -13.51 32.23
N GLN A 118 -2.09 -12.42 32.98
CA GLN A 118 -3.06 -11.33 32.99
C GLN A 118 -2.86 -10.45 31.77
N CYS A 119 -3.94 -10.20 31.02
CA CYS A 119 -3.90 -9.25 29.91
C CYS A 119 -3.82 -7.82 30.46
N PRO A 120 -2.85 -6.99 30.02
CA PRO A 120 -2.69 -5.64 30.54
C PRO A 120 -3.78 -4.65 30.06
N ILE A 121 -4.56 -5.02 29.03
CA ILE A 121 -5.67 -4.19 28.52
C ILE A 121 -6.94 -4.45 29.33
N THR A 122 -7.31 -5.72 29.51
CA THR A 122 -8.56 -6.10 30.19
C THR A 122 -8.38 -6.25 31.70
N LEU A 123 -7.14 -6.32 32.18
CA LEU A 123 -6.77 -6.61 33.57
C LEU A 123 -7.32 -7.95 34.07
N GLU A 124 -7.60 -8.87 33.17
CA GLU A 124 -8.14 -10.20 33.46
C GLU A 124 -7.36 -11.26 32.69
N GLN A 125 -7.46 -12.52 33.10
CA GLN A 125 -6.93 -13.63 32.32
C GLN A 125 -7.82 -13.85 31.08
N PRO A 126 -7.29 -13.78 29.85
CA PRO A 126 -8.08 -13.98 28.66
C PRO A 126 -8.46 -15.45 28.47
N GLU A 127 -9.63 -15.72 27.86
CA GLU A 127 -9.96 -17.07 27.37
C GLU A 127 -9.17 -17.40 26.10
N LYS A 128 -9.04 -16.41 25.20
CA LYS A 128 -8.27 -16.50 23.94
C LYS A 128 -7.19 -15.45 23.92
N GLY A 129 -5.94 -15.89 23.94
CA GLY A 129 -4.78 -15.02 24.06
C GLY A 129 -3.94 -15.00 22.79
N ILE A 130 -3.14 -13.94 22.64
CA ILE A 130 -2.03 -13.84 21.68
C ILE A 130 -0.77 -13.36 22.41
N PHE A 131 0.40 -13.83 21.97
CA PHE A 131 1.67 -13.29 22.41
C PHE A 131 2.15 -12.22 21.44
N VAL A 132 2.49 -11.04 21.97
CA VAL A 132 3.00 -9.92 21.20
C VAL A 132 4.32 -9.47 21.80
N LYS A 133 5.36 -9.30 20.96
CA LYS A 133 6.65 -8.74 21.40
C LYS A 133 6.44 -7.34 21.96
N ASN A 134 7.11 -7.00 23.06
CA ASN A 134 6.97 -5.70 23.70
C ASN A 134 7.51 -4.54 22.84
N SER A 135 8.45 -4.83 21.95
CA SER A 135 8.98 -3.91 20.95
C SER A 135 9.64 -4.68 19.79
N ASP A 136 10.05 -3.98 18.74
CA ASP A 136 10.59 -4.61 17.51
C ASP A 136 11.81 -5.52 17.79
N GLY A 137 12.70 -5.11 18.70
CA GLY A 137 13.89 -5.88 19.10
C GLY A 137 13.76 -6.68 20.41
N SER A 138 12.56 -6.84 20.97
CA SER A 138 12.39 -7.54 22.24
C SER A 138 12.25 -9.04 22.06
N ASP A 139 13.01 -9.82 22.82
CA ASP A 139 12.81 -11.27 22.99
C ASP A 139 11.71 -11.61 24.02
N VAL A 140 11.11 -10.58 24.64
CA VAL A 140 10.06 -10.72 25.65
C VAL A 140 8.70 -10.39 25.03
N CYS A 141 7.77 -11.32 25.19
CA CYS A 141 6.38 -11.16 24.76
C CYS A 141 5.45 -11.00 25.96
N THR A 142 4.37 -10.26 25.76
CA THR A 142 3.27 -10.15 26.72
C THR A 142 2.03 -10.86 26.18
N LEU A 143 1.26 -11.51 27.07
CA LEU A 143 0.00 -12.12 26.73
C LEU A 143 -1.11 -11.06 26.70
N PHE A 144 -1.82 -10.96 25.59
CA PHE A 144 -2.99 -10.09 25.45
C PHE A 144 -4.24 -10.89 25.13
N ASP A 145 -5.39 -10.38 25.57
CA ASP A 145 -6.70 -10.83 25.06
C ASP A 145 -6.78 -10.53 23.55
N ALA A 146 -7.09 -11.56 22.76
CA ALA A 146 -7.09 -11.45 21.31
C ALA A 146 -8.11 -10.43 20.79
N ALA A 147 -9.28 -10.33 21.43
CA ALA A 147 -10.32 -9.39 21.03
C ALA A 147 -10.00 -7.96 21.47
N ALA A 148 -9.40 -7.78 22.66
CA ALA A 148 -8.96 -6.48 23.14
C ALA A 148 -7.82 -5.91 22.30
N PHE A 149 -6.81 -6.73 21.97
CA PHE A 149 -5.70 -6.30 21.13
C PHE A 149 -6.13 -6.02 19.68
N SER A 150 -7.09 -6.78 19.15
CA SER A 150 -7.69 -6.53 17.82
C SER A 150 -8.35 -5.15 17.68
N ARG A 151 -8.71 -4.51 18.81
CA ARG A 151 -9.32 -3.17 18.87
C ARG A 151 -8.34 -2.02 19.09
N LEU A 152 -7.04 -2.31 19.30
CA LEU A 152 -5.99 -1.30 19.33
C LEU A 152 -5.67 -0.83 17.91
#